data_AF-A0A354WI51-F1
#
_entry.id   AF-A0A354WI51-F1
#
_cell.length_a   1.000
_cell.length_b   1.000
_cell.length_c   1.000
_cell.angle_alpha   90.00
_cell.angle_beta   90.00
_cell.angle_gamma   90.00
#
_symmetry.space_group_name_H-M   'P 1'
#
loop_
_entity.id
_entity.type
_entity.pdbx_description
1 polymer ?
#
loop_
_entity_poly.entity_id
_entity_poly.type
_entity_poly.pdbx_seq_one_letter_code
_entity_poly.pdbx_strand_id
1 'polypeptide(L)'
;EHYRLLMESLAEQKITISNVLHLLTYQEYEGEIASIEQLEKAQEQGIYSLLFLVQALAKIQDVEKTVELIFVSSYSQLVDPKDDIAYQKSPVLGIIKTLAQENPWLNSRHLDLPVNNSEVNGAYILQELLVLSREREIAYRRGIRLITGLEKVNLSQQTKQELPFKPGGIYLISGGLGGIGIEVAQYLLKNYQARLLLIGKTSLPEKSRWNEYLQKEDKYALKIKNLQALEQLGGEVIYQAVDVANLTQLQQAVEQVKVQWQGELDGVIHLAGIYQENLLINETKQSLAETLRPKVLGTWILHQLLKETQGIFISFSSLASFFGGATIGGYAAANSFLEHLNDYQKSQNLFPSYCYSWTTWQETGISKGYQMKYLTQAQGYYDMTVQQGLDSFLAGLYHNQEQLIIGLEGSNPKIRRFTSRSEGLQKLTAYYTSKHPAKSINLVANLLLKDRFGTPYNCELRRRQSLPLNDKGEIDRELLLNELQRQENREWIAPRNEAENKMAQIWQNVLNLSKISINDNFFELGGHSLLASQVISRLRDIFSVELSLQSLLEYPTIASLTQTIEVLNVVRNNQISITETQEDYEQGEL
;
A
#
# COMPACT_ATOMS: atom_id res chain seq x y z
N GLU A 1 3.26 -1.78 -27.22
CA GLU A 1 3.30 -1.19 -28.58
C GLU A 1 1.97 -0.65 -29.06
N HIS A 2 0.89 -1.45 -29.15
CA HIS A 2 -0.41 -0.94 -29.61
C HIS A 2 -0.93 0.28 -28.84
N TYR A 3 -0.82 0.29 -27.50
CA TYR A 3 -1.17 1.47 -26.70
C TYR A 3 -0.37 2.73 -27.08
N ARG A 4 0.93 2.58 -27.36
CA ARG A 4 1.80 3.69 -27.76
C ARG A 4 1.35 4.28 -29.10
N LEU A 5 1.18 3.41 -30.11
CA LEU A 5 0.73 3.81 -31.45
C LEU A 5 -0.66 4.48 -31.42
N LEU A 6 -1.58 3.98 -30.59
CA LEU A 6 -2.88 4.60 -30.37
C LEU A 6 -2.75 6.02 -29.83
N MET A 7 -1.97 6.21 -28.77
CA MET A 7 -1.78 7.52 -28.14
C MET A 7 -1.09 8.51 -29.08
N GLU A 8 -0.10 8.07 -29.85
CA GLU A 8 0.56 8.89 -30.87
C GLU A 8 -0.40 9.32 -31.97
N SER A 9 -1.23 8.41 -32.48
CA SER A 9 -2.23 8.75 -33.51
C SER A 9 -3.28 9.74 -32.99
N LEU A 10 -3.71 9.62 -31.73
CA LEU A 10 -4.63 10.57 -31.10
C LEU A 10 -3.98 11.96 -30.92
N ALA A 11 -2.69 11.99 -30.54
CA ALA A 11 -1.92 13.22 -30.41
C ALA A 11 -1.71 13.92 -31.76
N GLU A 12 -1.41 13.17 -32.83
CA GLU A 12 -1.31 13.71 -34.20
C GLU A 12 -2.62 14.36 -34.65
N GLN A 13 -3.76 13.79 -34.26
CA GLN A 13 -5.09 14.35 -34.51
C GLN A 13 -5.49 15.47 -33.54
N LYS A 14 -4.60 15.86 -32.62
CA LYS A 14 -4.83 16.88 -31.58
C LYS A 14 -6.03 16.56 -30.67
N ILE A 15 -6.35 15.28 -30.49
CA ILE A 15 -7.41 14.83 -29.58
C ILE A 15 -6.83 14.83 -28.16
N THR A 16 -7.45 15.61 -27.27
CA THR A 16 -7.08 15.63 -25.84
C THR A 16 -7.89 14.57 -25.08
N ILE A 17 -7.22 13.70 -24.34
CA ILE A 17 -7.85 12.67 -23.53
C ILE A 17 -8.07 13.22 -22.12
N SER A 18 -9.33 13.37 -21.71
CA SER A 18 -9.71 13.81 -20.36
C SER A 18 -10.24 12.66 -19.51
N ASN A 19 -10.89 11.68 -20.14
CA ASN A 19 -11.54 10.57 -19.47
C ASN A 19 -11.19 9.26 -20.17
N VAL A 20 -10.86 8.24 -19.39
CA VAL A 20 -10.54 6.89 -19.86
C VAL A 20 -11.39 5.89 -19.09
N LEU A 21 -12.14 5.08 -19.82
CA LEU A 21 -12.93 3.99 -19.27
C LEU A 21 -12.29 2.66 -19.71
N HIS A 22 -11.81 1.87 -18.76
CA HIS A 22 -11.23 0.56 -19.03
C HIS A 22 -12.21 -0.53 -18.60
N LEU A 23 -12.71 -1.31 -19.57
CA LEU A 23 -13.80 -2.27 -19.37
C LEU A 23 -13.38 -3.74 -19.62
N LEU A 24 -12.10 -4.04 -19.84
CA LEU A 24 -11.68 -5.39 -20.28
C LEU A 24 -11.94 -6.48 -19.24
N THR A 25 -12.22 -6.12 -17.99
CA THR A 25 -12.50 -7.07 -16.89
C THR A 25 -13.96 -7.04 -16.44
N TYR A 26 -14.82 -6.29 -17.12
CA TYR A 26 -16.26 -6.27 -16.90
C TYR A 26 -16.92 -7.36 -17.77
N GLN A 27 -17.21 -8.50 -17.15
CA GLN A 27 -17.72 -9.70 -17.81
C GLN A 27 -18.51 -10.58 -16.82
N GLU A 28 -19.28 -11.53 -17.33
CA GLU A 28 -19.94 -12.55 -16.50
C GLU A 28 -18.94 -13.35 -15.64
N TYR A 29 -19.42 -13.92 -14.55
CA TYR A 29 -18.59 -14.76 -13.69
C TYR A 29 -18.31 -16.09 -14.40
N GLU A 30 -17.02 -16.39 -14.62
CA GLU A 30 -16.57 -17.59 -15.32
C GLU A 30 -16.22 -18.75 -14.36
N GLY A 31 -16.42 -18.57 -13.06
CA GLY A 31 -16.04 -19.55 -12.04
C GLY A 31 -14.56 -19.46 -11.63
N GLU A 32 -14.07 -20.52 -11.00
CA GLU A 32 -12.68 -20.66 -10.57
C GLU A 32 -11.73 -20.79 -11.77
N ILE A 33 -10.56 -20.17 -11.67
CA ILE A 33 -9.47 -20.35 -12.63
C ILE A 33 -8.93 -21.78 -12.53
N ALA A 34 -9.02 -22.52 -13.63
CA ALA A 34 -8.66 -23.93 -13.72
C ALA A 34 -7.24 -24.19 -14.27
N SER A 35 -6.58 -23.18 -14.82
CA SER A 35 -5.25 -23.34 -15.41
C SER A 35 -4.35 -22.10 -15.25
N ILE A 36 -3.05 -22.30 -15.40
CA ILE A 36 -2.04 -21.23 -15.37
C ILE A 36 -2.28 -20.25 -16.53
N GLU A 37 -2.63 -20.75 -17.71
CA GLU A 37 -2.89 -19.93 -18.89
C GLU A 37 -4.08 -19.01 -18.70
N GLN A 38 -5.14 -19.48 -18.02
CA GLN A 38 -6.28 -18.64 -17.65
C GLN A 38 -5.89 -17.54 -16.66
N LEU A 39 -5.06 -17.88 -15.66
CA LEU A 39 -4.54 -16.92 -14.69
C LEU A 39 -3.69 -15.83 -15.37
N GLU A 40 -2.79 -16.22 -16.27
CA GLU A 40 -1.94 -15.32 -17.04
C GLU A 40 -2.77 -14.41 -17.95
N LYS A 41 -3.75 -14.97 -18.66
CA LYS A 41 -4.67 -14.20 -19.51
C LYS A 41 -5.44 -13.14 -18.71
N ALA A 42 -5.87 -13.48 -17.48
CA ALA A 42 -6.51 -12.50 -16.60
C ALA A 42 -5.57 -11.34 -16.23
N GLN A 43 -4.26 -11.60 -16.05
CA GLN A 43 -3.28 -10.52 -15.82
C GLN A 43 -3.05 -9.65 -17.06
N GLU A 44 -3.10 -10.25 -18.26
CA GLU A 44 -3.01 -9.52 -19.53
C GLU A 44 -4.17 -8.54 -19.73
N GLN A 45 -5.39 -8.97 -19.46
CA GLN A 45 -6.59 -8.13 -19.55
C GLN A 45 -6.70 -7.13 -18.39
N GLY A 46 -6.14 -7.47 -17.23
CA GLY A 46 -6.13 -6.65 -16.03
C GLY A 46 -4.90 -5.74 -15.93
N ILE A 47 -4.00 -6.14 -15.03
CA ILE A 47 -2.89 -5.29 -14.57
C ILE A 47 -1.93 -4.87 -15.68
N TYR A 48 -1.57 -5.76 -16.61
CA TYR A 48 -0.66 -5.41 -17.71
C TYR A 48 -1.30 -4.42 -18.66
N SER A 49 -2.57 -4.61 -18.99
CA SER A 49 -3.31 -3.66 -19.82
C SER A 49 -3.38 -2.28 -19.17
N LEU A 50 -3.62 -2.20 -17.85
CA LEU A 50 -3.65 -0.92 -17.14
C LEU A 50 -2.27 -0.25 -17.14
N LEU A 51 -1.22 -1.01 -16.84
CA LEU A 51 0.15 -0.49 -16.82
C LEU A 51 0.53 0.14 -18.17
N PHE A 52 0.36 -0.60 -19.27
CA PHE A 52 0.75 -0.11 -20.59
C PHE A 52 -0.11 1.05 -21.07
N LEU A 53 -1.39 1.08 -20.70
CA LEU A 53 -2.27 2.21 -20.98
C LEU A 53 -1.75 3.47 -20.29
N VAL A 54 -1.46 3.42 -18.98
CA VAL A 54 -0.96 4.60 -18.25
C VAL A 54 0.41 5.04 -18.74
N GLN A 55 1.32 4.10 -19.01
CA GLN A 55 2.63 4.43 -19.57
C GLN A 55 2.53 5.11 -20.94
N ALA A 56 1.57 4.71 -21.77
CA ALA A 56 1.33 5.35 -23.06
C ALA A 56 0.71 6.74 -22.90
N LEU A 57 -0.26 6.91 -21.98
CA LEU A 57 -0.85 8.21 -21.67
C LEU A 57 0.20 9.21 -21.18
N ALA A 58 1.09 8.77 -20.28
CA ALA A 58 2.15 9.61 -19.72
C ALA A 58 3.09 10.23 -20.77
N LYS A 59 3.20 9.63 -21.97
CA LYS A 59 4.06 10.14 -23.05
C LYS A 59 3.44 11.30 -23.83
N ILE A 60 2.12 11.40 -23.84
CA ILE A 60 1.38 12.41 -24.62
C ILE A 60 0.67 13.44 -23.71
N GLN A 61 0.55 13.14 -22.42
CA GLN A 61 -0.24 13.93 -21.50
C GLN A 61 0.49 15.21 -21.10
N ASP A 62 -0.23 16.32 -21.16
CA ASP A 62 0.16 17.57 -20.55
C ASP A 62 -0.02 17.48 -19.02
N VAL A 63 1.07 17.69 -18.28
CA VAL A 63 1.11 17.56 -16.81
C VAL A 63 0.16 18.54 -16.12
N GLU A 64 -0.21 19.64 -16.78
CA GLU A 64 -1.17 20.62 -16.25
C GLU A 64 -2.63 20.15 -16.36
N LYS A 65 -2.91 19.08 -17.11
CA LYS A 65 -4.26 18.56 -17.33
C LYS A 65 -4.46 17.22 -16.62
N THR A 66 -5.50 17.15 -15.81
CA THR A 66 -5.89 15.90 -15.14
C THR A 66 -6.59 14.94 -16.10
N VAL A 67 -6.22 13.66 -16.03
CA VAL A 67 -6.93 12.55 -16.69
C VAL A 67 -7.70 11.75 -15.64
N GLU A 68 -9.00 11.57 -15.85
CA GLU A 68 -9.83 10.66 -15.09
C GLU A 68 -9.77 9.26 -15.71
N LEU A 69 -9.28 8.27 -14.97
CA LEU A 69 -9.27 6.87 -15.39
C LEU A 69 -10.16 6.05 -14.47
N ILE A 70 -11.25 5.51 -15.01
CA ILE A 70 -12.11 4.55 -14.31
C ILE A 70 -11.83 3.16 -14.86
N PHE A 71 -11.26 2.29 -14.02
CA PHE A 71 -11.08 0.88 -14.31
C PHE A 71 -12.29 0.12 -13.78
N VAL A 72 -13.11 -0.42 -14.69
CA VAL A 72 -14.33 -1.14 -14.33
C VAL A 72 -14.08 -2.64 -14.37
N SER A 73 -14.50 -3.29 -13.30
CA SER A 73 -14.53 -4.74 -13.17
C SER A 73 -15.91 -5.21 -12.73
N SER A 74 -16.09 -6.52 -12.79
CA SER A 74 -17.17 -7.25 -12.14
C SER A 74 -16.58 -8.37 -11.29
N TYR A 75 -17.20 -8.67 -10.15
CA TYR A 75 -16.81 -9.74 -9.23
C TYR A 75 -15.40 -9.59 -8.64
N SER A 76 -14.78 -8.40 -8.73
CA SER A 76 -13.40 -8.23 -8.26
C SER A 76 -13.28 -7.95 -6.76
N GLN A 77 -14.37 -7.60 -6.10
CA GLN A 77 -14.45 -7.31 -4.67
C GLN A 77 -15.58 -8.14 -4.01
N LEU A 78 -15.31 -8.72 -2.85
CA LEU A 78 -16.32 -9.41 -2.03
C LEU A 78 -16.95 -8.39 -1.08
N VAL A 79 -18.23 -8.04 -1.31
CA VAL A 79 -18.90 -6.96 -0.56
C VAL A 79 -20.07 -7.49 0.27
N ASP A 80 -20.84 -8.43 -0.30
CA ASP A 80 -21.82 -9.25 0.42
C ASP A 80 -21.24 -10.66 0.59
N PRO A 81 -21.45 -11.35 1.73
CA PRO A 81 -21.00 -12.74 1.90
C PRO A 81 -21.50 -13.72 0.82
N LYS A 82 -22.53 -13.35 0.05
CA LYS A 82 -23.07 -14.13 -1.06
C LYS A 82 -22.54 -13.73 -2.44
N ASP A 83 -21.65 -12.73 -2.52
CA ASP A 83 -21.08 -12.31 -3.79
C ASP A 83 -20.15 -13.41 -4.35
N ASP A 84 -20.24 -13.66 -5.66
CA ASP A 84 -19.18 -14.37 -6.37
C ASP A 84 -17.94 -13.47 -6.46
N ILE A 85 -16.75 -14.08 -6.37
CA ILE A 85 -15.46 -13.37 -6.44
C ILE A 85 -14.52 -14.00 -7.46
N ALA A 86 -14.04 -13.15 -8.37
CA ALA A 86 -13.04 -13.39 -9.40
C ALA A 86 -11.68 -12.82 -8.93
N TYR A 87 -11.07 -13.51 -7.96
CA TYR A 87 -9.82 -13.10 -7.31
C TYR A 87 -8.67 -12.82 -8.29
N GLN A 88 -8.67 -13.44 -9.46
CA GLN A 88 -7.67 -13.20 -10.51
C GLN A 88 -7.63 -11.75 -11.03
N LYS A 89 -8.71 -10.98 -10.83
CA LYS A 89 -8.80 -9.57 -11.23
C LYS A 89 -8.21 -8.62 -10.19
N SER A 90 -8.06 -9.05 -8.94
CA SER A 90 -7.72 -8.17 -7.81
C SER A 90 -6.33 -7.53 -7.81
N PRO A 91 -5.31 -7.98 -8.57
CA PRO A 91 -4.03 -7.26 -8.67
C PRO A 91 -4.18 -5.80 -9.10
N VAL A 92 -5.25 -5.48 -9.85
CA VAL A 92 -5.57 -4.09 -10.23
C VAL A 92 -5.87 -3.20 -9.03
N LEU A 93 -6.50 -3.73 -7.97
CA LEU A 93 -6.88 -2.98 -6.77
C LEU A 93 -5.65 -2.49 -6.01
N GLY A 94 -4.56 -3.27 -6.04
CA GLY A 94 -3.28 -2.86 -5.45
C GLY A 94 -2.57 -1.79 -6.28
N ILE A 95 -2.41 -2.02 -7.59
CA ILE A 95 -1.62 -1.11 -8.44
C ILE A 95 -2.27 0.27 -8.64
N ILE A 96 -3.61 0.36 -8.63
CA ILE A 96 -4.33 1.61 -8.88
C ILE A 96 -4.07 2.65 -7.78
N LYS A 97 -3.81 2.19 -6.55
CA LYS A 97 -3.48 3.04 -5.41
C LYS A 97 -2.11 3.70 -5.59
N THR A 98 -1.14 2.95 -6.13
CA THR A 98 0.20 3.45 -6.44
C THR A 98 0.21 4.37 -7.67
N LEU A 99 -0.55 4.04 -8.71
CA LEU A 99 -0.60 4.85 -9.95
C LEU A 99 -0.85 6.32 -9.67
N ALA A 100 -1.84 6.63 -8.83
CA ALA A 100 -2.18 8.00 -8.50
C ALA A 100 -1.24 8.66 -7.48
N GLN A 101 -0.43 7.88 -6.75
CA GLN A 101 0.62 8.42 -5.89
C GLN A 101 1.85 8.82 -6.70
N GLU A 102 2.13 8.10 -7.79
CA GLU A 102 3.27 8.37 -8.67
C GLU A 102 2.98 9.38 -9.78
N ASN A 103 1.70 9.53 -10.15
CA ASN A 103 1.28 10.36 -11.29
C ASN A 103 0.24 11.40 -10.83
N PRO A 104 0.66 12.61 -10.39
CA PRO A 104 -0.26 13.64 -9.90
C PRO A 104 -1.29 14.11 -10.92
N TRP A 105 -1.00 13.97 -12.22
CA TRP A 105 -1.91 14.28 -13.33
C TRP A 105 -2.98 13.20 -13.56
N LEU A 106 -2.86 12.03 -12.94
CA LEU A 106 -3.77 10.90 -13.13
C LEU A 106 -4.66 10.69 -11.90
N ASN A 107 -5.96 10.90 -12.08
CA ASN A 107 -6.94 10.44 -11.10
C ASN A 107 -7.48 9.08 -11.50
N SER A 108 -6.95 8.02 -10.91
CA SER A 108 -7.37 6.64 -11.17
C SER A 108 -8.25 6.08 -10.06
N ARG A 109 -9.33 5.41 -10.46
CA ARG A 109 -10.29 4.72 -9.59
C ARG A 109 -10.70 3.38 -10.17
N HIS A 110 -10.91 2.42 -9.29
CA HIS A 110 -11.48 1.12 -9.58
C HIS A 110 -12.96 1.12 -9.21
N LEU A 111 -13.78 0.53 -10.08
CA LEU A 111 -15.21 0.42 -9.93
C LEU A 111 -15.66 -1.02 -10.16
N ASP A 112 -16.12 -1.70 -9.10
CA ASP A 112 -16.70 -3.03 -9.19
C ASP A 112 -18.23 -2.95 -9.36
N LEU A 113 -18.72 -3.38 -10.52
CA LEU A 113 -20.14 -3.34 -10.87
C LEU A 113 -20.72 -4.75 -11.02
N PRO A 114 -22.00 -4.97 -10.65
CA PRO A 114 -22.69 -6.18 -11.02
C PRO A 114 -22.85 -6.23 -12.55
N VAL A 115 -22.88 -7.44 -13.11
CA VAL A 115 -23.26 -7.59 -14.52
C VAL A 115 -24.74 -7.29 -14.67
N ASN A 116 -25.08 -6.24 -15.43
CA ASN A 116 -26.42 -5.69 -15.50
C ASN A 116 -26.61 -4.91 -16.81
N ASN A 117 -27.82 -4.41 -17.03
CA ASN A 117 -28.16 -3.54 -18.15
C ASN A 117 -27.20 -2.33 -18.22
N SER A 118 -26.75 -2.02 -19.44
CA SER A 118 -25.81 -0.93 -19.73
C SER A 118 -26.35 0.45 -19.35
N GLU A 119 -27.67 0.68 -19.37
CA GLU A 119 -28.28 1.93 -18.92
C GLU A 119 -28.06 2.16 -17.41
N VAL A 120 -28.25 1.10 -16.62
CA VAL A 120 -28.07 1.15 -15.16
C VAL A 120 -26.60 1.39 -14.81
N ASN A 121 -25.70 0.58 -15.37
CA ASN A 121 -24.27 0.69 -15.07
C ASN A 121 -23.63 1.92 -15.72
N GLY A 122 -24.11 2.34 -16.88
CA GLY A 122 -23.74 3.61 -17.50
C GLY A 122 -24.08 4.80 -16.60
N ALA A 123 -25.23 4.77 -15.92
CA ALA A 123 -25.59 5.81 -14.96
C ALA A 123 -24.63 5.85 -13.75
N TYR A 124 -24.20 4.70 -13.21
CA TYR A 124 -23.20 4.67 -12.13
C TYR A 124 -21.83 5.16 -12.59
N ILE A 125 -21.38 4.80 -13.79
CA ILE A 125 -20.11 5.29 -14.34
C ILE A 125 -20.15 6.80 -14.54
N LEU A 126 -21.21 7.33 -15.15
CA LEU A 126 -21.42 8.77 -15.30
C LEU A 126 -21.47 9.47 -13.95
N GLN A 127 -22.11 8.85 -12.96
CA GLN A 127 -22.13 9.36 -11.59
C GLN A 127 -20.71 9.45 -11.02
N GLU A 128 -19.89 8.41 -11.14
CA GLU A 128 -18.49 8.43 -10.64
C GLU A 128 -17.63 9.48 -11.35
N LEU A 129 -17.79 9.67 -12.66
CA LEU A 129 -17.08 10.72 -13.40
C LEU A 129 -17.38 12.13 -12.87
N LEU A 130 -18.53 12.33 -12.23
CA LEU A 130 -18.95 13.61 -11.65
C LEU A 130 -18.71 13.71 -10.14
N VAL A 131 -18.27 12.64 -9.48
CA VAL A 131 -18.04 12.63 -8.03
C VAL A 131 -16.61 13.12 -7.74
N LEU A 132 -16.51 14.19 -6.93
CA LEU A 132 -15.26 14.62 -6.30
C LEU A 132 -14.98 13.73 -5.08
N SER A 133 -14.37 12.57 -5.33
CA SER A 133 -14.07 11.52 -4.34
C SER A 133 -12.59 11.24 -4.32
N ARG A 134 -12.03 10.99 -3.12
CA ARG A 134 -10.62 10.56 -2.95
C ARG A 134 -10.49 9.05 -2.90
N GLU A 135 -11.61 8.37 -2.76
CA GLU A 135 -11.76 6.93 -2.70
C GLU A 135 -11.43 6.34 -4.08
N ARG A 136 -10.56 5.33 -4.07
CA ARG A 136 -10.00 4.71 -5.29
C ARG A 136 -10.55 3.32 -5.56
N GLU A 137 -11.22 2.73 -4.58
CA GLU A 137 -11.76 1.40 -4.63
C GLU A 137 -13.24 1.51 -4.26
N ILE A 138 -14.09 1.32 -5.27
CA ILE A 138 -15.53 1.52 -5.17
C ILE A 138 -16.22 0.25 -5.64
N ALA A 139 -17.29 -0.14 -4.96
CA ALA A 139 -18.20 -1.16 -5.43
C ALA A 139 -19.62 -0.62 -5.44
N TYR A 140 -20.42 -1.04 -6.43
CA TYR A 140 -21.87 -0.85 -6.39
C TYR A 140 -22.55 -2.19 -6.13
N ARG A 141 -23.46 -2.22 -5.16
CA ARG A 141 -24.32 -3.38 -4.85
C ARG A 141 -25.72 -2.91 -4.56
N ARG A 142 -26.72 -3.48 -5.26
CA ARG A 142 -28.14 -3.15 -5.07
C ARG A 142 -28.44 -1.63 -5.10
N GLY A 143 -27.73 -0.89 -5.96
CA GLY A 143 -27.86 0.58 -6.09
C GLY A 143 -27.16 1.40 -5.01
N ILE A 144 -26.42 0.75 -4.10
CA ILE A 144 -25.65 1.41 -3.05
C ILE A 144 -24.18 1.47 -3.48
N ARG A 145 -23.61 2.68 -3.39
CA ARG A 145 -22.17 2.92 -3.56
C ARG A 145 -21.45 2.60 -2.26
N LEU A 146 -20.45 1.74 -2.33
CA LEU A 146 -19.68 1.24 -1.19
C LEU A 146 -18.20 1.58 -1.41
N ILE A 147 -17.50 1.85 -0.30
CA ILE A 147 -16.08 2.19 -0.27
C ILE A 147 -15.40 1.34 0.81
N THR A 148 -14.11 1.07 0.62
CA THR A 148 -13.33 0.31 1.59
C THR A 148 -13.07 1.13 2.86
N GLY A 149 -13.26 0.50 4.02
CA GLY A 149 -13.01 1.09 5.34
C GLY A 149 -12.28 0.11 6.26
N LEU A 150 -11.86 0.60 7.42
CA LEU A 150 -11.21 -0.20 8.47
C LEU A 150 -12.13 -0.28 9.69
N GLU A 151 -12.24 -1.47 10.28
CA GLU A 151 -12.89 -1.64 11.57
C GLU A 151 -11.89 -2.21 12.57
N LYS A 152 -11.82 -1.59 13.76
CA LYS A 152 -10.93 -2.09 14.82
C LYS A 152 -11.52 -3.36 15.39
N VAL A 153 -10.85 -4.49 15.16
CA VAL A 153 -11.20 -5.77 15.77
C VAL A 153 -10.91 -5.73 17.27
N ASN A 154 -11.93 -5.98 18.08
CA ASN A 154 -11.78 -6.15 19.52
C ASN A 154 -11.68 -7.65 19.85
N LEU A 155 -10.45 -8.19 19.83
CA LEU A 155 -10.19 -9.62 20.09
C LEU A 155 -10.75 -10.11 21.43
N SER A 156 -10.82 -9.25 22.46
CA SER A 156 -11.38 -9.63 23.77
C SER A 156 -12.87 -10.01 23.73
N GLN A 157 -13.59 -9.57 22.70
CA GLN A 157 -15.01 -9.87 22.47
C GLN A 157 -15.23 -10.97 21.43
N GLN A 158 -14.17 -11.46 20.79
CA GLN A 158 -14.26 -12.52 19.79
C GLN A 158 -14.26 -13.90 20.46
N THR A 159 -14.93 -14.85 19.81
CA THR A 159 -14.90 -16.26 20.23
C THR A 159 -13.47 -16.78 20.21
N LYS A 160 -13.14 -17.64 21.17
CA LYS A 160 -11.85 -18.32 21.27
C LYS A 160 -11.97 -19.72 20.69
N GLN A 161 -10.93 -20.18 20.01
CA GLN A 161 -10.78 -21.55 19.52
C GLN A 161 -9.37 -22.06 19.80
N GLU A 162 -9.16 -23.37 19.73
CA GLU A 162 -7.80 -23.90 19.69
C GLU A 162 -7.09 -23.44 18.41
N LEU A 163 -5.76 -23.31 18.48
CA LEU A 163 -4.99 -22.99 17.29
C LEU A 163 -5.13 -24.12 16.27
N PRO A 164 -5.20 -23.81 14.96
CA PRO A 164 -5.59 -24.79 13.95
C PRO A 164 -4.44 -25.72 13.53
N PHE A 165 -3.50 -26.01 14.44
CA PHE A 165 -2.35 -26.86 14.20
C PHE A 165 -2.47 -28.20 14.93
N LYS A 166 -2.15 -29.28 14.23
CA LYS A 166 -2.13 -30.66 14.74
C LYS A 166 -0.74 -31.07 15.25
N PRO A 167 -0.66 -31.74 16.42
CA PRO A 167 0.57 -32.41 16.84
C PRO A 167 1.06 -33.42 15.80
N GLY A 168 2.34 -33.36 15.43
CA GLY A 168 2.93 -34.21 14.39
C GLY A 168 2.45 -33.94 12.96
N GLY A 169 1.66 -32.86 12.75
CA GLY A 169 1.10 -32.54 11.43
C GLY A 169 2.16 -32.17 10.39
N ILE A 170 1.85 -32.42 9.11
CA ILE A 170 2.72 -32.11 7.97
C ILE A 170 2.37 -30.74 7.41
N TYR A 171 3.30 -29.78 7.43
CA TYR A 171 3.06 -28.43 6.91
C TYR A 171 4.12 -28.02 5.89
N LEU A 172 3.66 -27.36 4.83
CA LEU A 172 4.52 -26.72 3.84
C LEU A 172 4.69 -25.25 4.21
N ILE A 173 5.93 -24.78 4.32
CA ILE A 173 6.24 -23.36 4.57
C ILE A 173 7.08 -22.81 3.43
N SER A 174 6.48 -21.93 2.62
CA SER A 174 7.22 -21.23 1.56
C SER A 174 7.91 -19.98 2.11
N GLY A 175 9.17 -19.77 1.70
CA GLY A 175 10.01 -18.76 2.34
C GLY A 175 10.41 -19.15 3.77
N GLY A 176 10.38 -20.45 4.10
CA GLY A 176 10.55 -20.96 5.48
C GLY A 176 11.91 -20.68 6.12
N LEU A 177 12.97 -20.46 5.34
CA LEU A 177 14.28 -20.03 5.85
C LEU A 177 14.45 -18.49 5.87
N GLY A 178 13.41 -17.75 5.49
CA GLY A 178 13.36 -16.29 5.57
C GLY A 178 13.08 -15.79 6.98
N GLY A 179 13.12 -14.46 7.15
CA GLY A 179 13.09 -13.83 8.48
C GLY A 179 11.83 -14.11 9.31
N ILE A 180 10.64 -14.13 8.71
CA ILE A 180 9.39 -14.47 9.44
C ILE A 180 9.16 -16.00 9.39
N GLY A 181 9.51 -16.64 8.28
CA GLY A 181 9.29 -18.07 8.08
C GLY A 181 10.00 -18.94 9.13
N ILE A 182 11.20 -18.53 9.55
CA ILE A 182 11.99 -19.22 10.58
C ILE A 182 11.26 -19.21 11.93
N GLU A 183 10.64 -18.10 12.31
CA GLU A 183 9.94 -17.94 13.59
C GLU A 183 8.68 -18.79 13.65
N VAL A 184 7.92 -18.82 12.56
CA VAL A 184 6.73 -19.68 12.45
C VAL A 184 7.14 -21.16 12.45
N ALA A 185 8.20 -21.53 11.73
CA ALA A 185 8.72 -22.90 11.73
C ALA A 185 9.19 -23.33 13.13
N GLN A 186 9.93 -22.49 13.84
CA GLN A 186 10.35 -22.76 15.22
C GLN A 186 9.15 -22.97 16.15
N TYR A 187 8.11 -22.14 16.02
CA TYR A 187 6.90 -22.26 16.82
C TYR A 187 6.21 -23.62 16.60
N LEU A 188 6.05 -24.05 15.34
CA LEU A 188 5.40 -25.32 15.02
C LEU A 188 6.20 -26.55 15.49
N LEU A 189 7.54 -26.52 15.36
CA LEU A 189 8.40 -27.59 15.86
C LEU A 189 8.34 -27.70 17.38
N LYS A 190 8.49 -26.57 18.09
CA LYS A 190 8.53 -26.56 19.56
C LYS A 190 7.19 -26.97 20.20
N ASN A 191 6.07 -26.48 19.66
CA ASN A 191 4.78 -26.63 20.32
C ASN A 191 3.94 -27.80 19.78
N TYR A 192 4.17 -28.22 18.53
CA TYR A 192 3.39 -29.26 17.87
C TYR A 192 4.23 -30.44 17.39
N GLN A 193 5.56 -30.41 17.53
CA GLN A 193 6.45 -31.45 16.97
C GLN A 193 6.14 -31.70 15.48
N ALA A 194 5.82 -30.62 14.76
CA ALA A 194 5.38 -30.69 13.38
C ALA A 194 6.46 -31.25 12.44
N ARG A 195 6.04 -31.70 11.26
CA ARG A 195 6.92 -32.15 10.18
C ARG A 195 6.84 -31.12 9.07
N LEU A 196 7.94 -30.40 8.82
CA LEU A 196 7.94 -29.18 8.01
C LEU A 196 8.68 -29.37 6.70
N LEU A 197 7.96 -29.23 5.58
CA LEU A 197 8.57 -29.04 4.26
C LEU A 197 8.80 -27.54 4.05
N LEU A 198 10.05 -27.11 4.17
CA LEU A 198 10.46 -25.73 3.89
C LEU A 198 10.87 -25.62 2.43
N ILE A 199 10.29 -24.67 1.69
CA ILE A 199 10.67 -24.41 0.30
C ILE A 199 11.19 -22.99 0.11
N GLY A 200 12.14 -22.85 -0.82
CA GLY A 200 12.62 -21.57 -1.31
C GLY A 200 13.51 -21.72 -2.54
N LYS A 201 13.79 -20.62 -3.25
CA LYS A 201 14.52 -20.66 -4.53
C LYS A 201 16.02 -20.99 -4.42
N THR A 202 16.59 -20.96 -3.22
CA THR A 202 18.05 -21.04 -3.07
C THR A 202 18.49 -22.47 -2.84
N SER A 203 19.20 -23.06 -3.80
CA SER A 203 19.93 -24.30 -3.59
C SER A 203 21.03 -24.10 -2.55
N LEU A 204 20.97 -24.89 -1.47
CA LEU A 204 22.01 -24.90 -0.46
C LEU A 204 23.13 -25.86 -0.88
N PRO A 205 24.40 -25.56 -0.54
CA PRO A 205 25.50 -26.48 -0.76
C PRO A 205 25.33 -27.76 0.05
N GLU A 206 26.08 -28.81 -0.29
CA GLU A 206 26.10 -30.06 0.48
C GLU A 206 26.46 -29.81 1.95
N LYS A 207 25.80 -30.55 2.87
CA LYS A 207 26.00 -30.41 4.32
C LYS A 207 27.47 -30.54 4.76
N SER A 208 28.24 -31.38 4.07
CA SER A 208 29.68 -31.58 4.30
C SER A 208 30.49 -30.29 4.20
N ARG A 209 30.02 -29.32 3.40
CA ARG A 209 30.71 -28.05 3.13
C ARG A 209 30.18 -26.87 3.93
N TRP A 210 29.14 -27.06 4.76
CA TRP A 210 28.48 -25.95 5.46
C TRP A 210 29.42 -25.14 6.36
N ASN A 211 30.39 -25.79 7.02
CA ASN A 211 31.38 -25.11 7.87
C ASN A 211 32.21 -24.08 7.08
N GLU A 212 32.52 -24.34 5.80
CA GLU A 212 33.26 -23.40 4.95
C GLU A 212 32.47 -22.11 4.72
N TYR A 213 31.17 -22.22 4.49
CA TYR A 213 30.29 -21.09 4.21
C TYR A 213 29.93 -20.29 5.46
N LEU A 214 29.81 -20.95 6.61
CA LEU A 214 29.56 -20.29 7.90
C LEU A 214 30.76 -19.45 8.34
N GLN A 215 31.99 -19.95 8.15
CA GLN A 215 33.20 -19.20 8.52
C GLN A 215 33.44 -17.96 7.64
N LYS A 216 33.04 -18.01 6.37
CA LYS A 216 33.21 -16.92 5.41
C LYS A 216 32.08 -15.87 5.44
N GLU A 217 31.05 -16.08 6.26
CA GLU A 217 29.81 -15.29 6.27
C GLU A 217 29.22 -15.08 4.85
N ASP A 218 29.28 -16.13 4.02
CA ASP A 218 28.77 -16.08 2.64
C ASP A 218 27.24 -15.87 2.62
N LYS A 219 26.68 -15.55 1.44
CA LYS A 219 25.23 -15.37 1.20
C LYS A 219 24.35 -16.53 1.64
N TYR A 220 24.93 -17.73 1.83
CA TYR A 220 24.23 -18.92 2.33
C TYR A 220 24.27 -19.06 3.86
N ALA A 221 25.21 -18.41 4.55
CA ALA A 221 25.50 -18.61 5.97
C ALA A 221 24.25 -18.46 6.84
N LEU A 222 23.45 -17.41 6.61
CA LEU A 222 22.22 -17.18 7.36
C LEU A 222 21.19 -18.32 7.15
N LYS A 223 21.01 -18.79 5.91
CA LYS A 223 20.05 -19.87 5.61
C LYS A 223 20.50 -21.21 6.20
N ILE A 224 21.80 -21.49 6.13
CA ILE A 224 22.42 -22.67 6.75
C ILE A 224 22.22 -22.64 8.26
N LYS A 225 22.55 -21.51 8.91
CA LYS A 225 22.37 -21.31 10.35
C LYS A 225 20.90 -21.49 10.77
N ASN A 226 19.98 -20.90 10.02
CA ASN A 226 18.54 -21.04 10.27
C ASN A 226 18.07 -22.49 10.17
N LEU A 227 18.50 -23.22 9.12
CA LEU A 227 18.14 -24.63 8.95
C LEU A 227 18.75 -25.51 10.06
N GLN A 228 20.01 -25.32 10.42
CA GLN A 228 20.63 -26.03 11.54
C GLN A 228 19.91 -25.79 12.86
N ALA A 229 19.47 -24.56 13.13
CA ALA A 229 18.72 -24.23 14.33
C ALA A 229 17.36 -24.95 14.38
N LEU A 230 16.69 -25.11 13.24
CA LEU A 230 15.44 -25.86 13.16
C LEU A 230 15.64 -27.37 13.32
N GLU A 231 16.70 -27.94 12.73
CA GLU A 231 17.04 -29.37 12.83
C GLU A 231 17.36 -29.82 14.27
N GLN A 232 17.66 -28.88 15.18
CA GLN A 232 17.91 -29.15 16.60
C GLN A 232 16.64 -29.16 17.45
N LEU A 233 15.49 -28.78 16.91
CA LEU A 233 14.20 -28.76 17.61
C LEU A 233 13.48 -30.10 17.47
N GLY A 234 12.45 -30.33 18.30
CA GLY A 234 11.58 -31.49 18.16
C GLY A 234 10.74 -31.43 16.88
N GLY A 235 10.43 -32.58 16.29
CA GLY A 235 9.77 -32.70 14.98
C GLY A 235 10.76 -33.06 13.86
N GLU A 236 10.37 -32.85 12.62
CA GLU A 236 11.23 -33.11 11.45
C GLU A 236 11.18 -31.94 10.47
N VAL A 237 12.29 -31.66 9.79
CA VAL A 237 12.40 -30.56 8.84
C VAL A 237 13.12 -31.03 7.59
N ILE A 238 12.52 -30.76 6.43
CA ILE A 238 13.13 -30.98 5.13
C ILE A 238 13.13 -29.64 4.39
N TYR A 239 14.30 -29.19 3.95
CA TYR A 239 14.40 -28.05 3.05
C TYR A 239 14.59 -28.52 1.61
N GLN A 240 13.79 -27.99 0.69
CA GLN A 240 13.96 -28.21 -0.75
C GLN A 240 14.05 -26.88 -1.52
N ALA A 241 14.98 -26.84 -2.46
CA ALA A 241 15.19 -25.69 -3.31
C ALA A 241 14.19 -25.69 -4.48
N VAL A 242 12.98 -25.19 -4.21
CA VAL A 242 11.85 -25.19 -5.15
C VAL A 242 11.29 -23.78 -5.27
N ASP A 243 11.07 -23.33 -6.52
CA ASP A 243 10.26 -22.14 -6.78
C ASP A 243 8.78 -22.49 -6.54
N VAL A 244 8.13 -21.75 -5.65
CA VAL A 244 6.69 -21.95 -5.33
C VAL A 244 5.81 -21.82 -6.58
N ALA A 245 6.26 -21.08 -7.59
CA ALA A 245 5.57 -20.94 -8.87
C ALA A 245 5.94 -22.02 -9.90
N ASN A 246 6.61 -23.11 -9.49
CA ASN A 246 6.89 -24.28 -10.32
C ASN A 246 6.02 -25.46 -9.86
N LEU A 247 4.91 -25.68 -10.56
CA LEU A 247 3.91 -26.70 -10.21
C LEU A 247 4.52 -28.11 -10.11
N THR A 248 5.29 -28.52 -11.12
CA THR A 248 5.85 -29.88 -11.19
C THR A 248 6.84 -30.16 -10.07
N GLN A 249 7.79 -29.25 -9.82
CA GLN A 249 8.75 -29.43 -8.73
C GLN A 249 8.06 -29.40 -7.36
N LEU A 250 7.04 -28.57 -7.20
CA LEU A 250 6.31 -28.46 -5.95
C LEU A 250 5.47 -29.72 -5.67
N GLN A 251 4.80 -30.26 -6.68
CA GLN A 251 4.09 -31.54 -6.58
C GLN A 251 5.05 -32.69 -6.19
N GLN A 252 6.22 -32.76 -6.83
CA GLN A 252 7.23 -33.76 -6.50
C GLN A 252 7.74 -33.62 -5.06
N ALA A 253 7.99 -32.39 -4.61
CA ALA A 253 8.42 -32.10 -3.25
C ALA A 253 7.39 -32.55 -2.20
N VAL A 254 6.11 -32.21 -2.44
CA VAL A 254 5.00 -32.57 -1.56
C VAL A 254 4.80 -34.09 -1.53
N GLU A 255 4.80 -34.76 -2.69
CA GLU A 255 4.62 -36.21 -2.75
C GLU A 255 5.76 -36.96 -2.07
N GLN A 256 7.00 -36.49 -2.24
CA GLN A 256 8.16 -37.07 -1.55
C GLN A 256 7.97 -37.04 -0.03
N VAL A 257 7.54 -35.91 0.54
CA VAL A 257 7.37 -35.81 2.00
C VAL A 257 6.14 -36.57 2.49
N LYS A 258 5.06 -36.63 1.71
CA LYS A 258 3.87 -37.46 2.01
C LYS A 258 4.25 -38.93 2.14
N VAL A 259 5.05 -39.45 1.20
CA VAL A 259 5.57 -40.82 1.22
C VAL A 259 6.53 -41.04 2.39
N GLN A 260 7.49 -40.13 2.59
CA GLN A 260 8.50 -40.26 3.64
C GLN A 260 7.88 -40.24 5.05
N TRP A 261 6.89 -39.38 5.27
CA TRP A 261 6.25 -39.19 6.57
C TRP A 261 4.93 -39.97 6.73
N GLN A 262 4.52 -40.73 5.71
CA GLN A 262 3.29 -41.53 5.72
C GLN A 262 2.06 -40.71 6.16
N GLY A 263 1.80 -39.61 5.48
CA GLY A 263 0.68 -38.72 5.82
C GLY A 263 0.32 -37.74 4.71
N GLU A 264 -0.76 -37.01 4.92
CA GLU A 264 -1.25 -35.95 4.03
C GLU A 264 -0.83 -34.56 4.51
N LEU A 265 -0.89 -33.57 3.62
CA LEU A 265 -0.57 -32.19 3.96
C LEU A 265 -1.66 -31.58 4.86
N ASP A 266 -1.32 -31.29 6.11
CA ASP A 266 -2.23 -30.68 7.09
C ASP A 266 -2.36 -29.16 6.94
N GLY A 267 -1.42 -28.53 6.22
CA GLY A 267 -1.58 -27.12 5.86
C GLY A 267 -0.41 -26.50 5.09
N VAL A 268 -0.68 -25.32 4.57
CA VAL A 268 0.27 -24.45 3.86
C VAL A 268 0.39 -23.13 4.61
N ILE A 269 1.63 -22.69 4.81
CA ILE A 269 1.95 -21.35 5.29
C ILE A 269 2.79 -20.64 4.23
N HIS A 270 2.21 -19.60 3.63
CA HIS A 270 2.76 -18.91 2.47
C HIS A 270 3.34 -17.54 2.84
N LEU A 271 4.68 -17.46 2.90
CA LEU A 271 5.42 -16.22 3.14
C LEU A 271 6.33 -15.82 1.96
N ALA A 272 6.45 -16.66 0.94
CA ALA A 272 7.28 -16.36 -0.21
C ALA A 272 6.80 -15.07 -0.91
N GLY A 273 7.72 -14.16 -1.15
CA GLY A 273 7.44 -12.87 -1.78
C GLY A 273 8.72 -12.19 -2.23
N ILE A 274 8.58 -11.28 -3.17
CA ILE A 274 9.66 -10.41 -3.65
C ILE A 274 9.22 -8.98 -3.36
N TYR A 275 10.11 -8.22 -2.73
CA TYR A 275 9.96 -6.77 -2.60
C TYR A 275 10.92 -6.12 -3.59
N GLN A 276 10.36 -5.39 -4.54
CA GLN A 276 11.12 -4.69 -5.55
C GLN A 276 10.52 -3.30 -5.71
N GLU A 277 11.38 -2.30 -5.61
CA GLU A 277 11.00 -0.92 -5.85
C GLU A 277 11.25 -0.57 -7.32
N ASN A 278 10.19 -0.15 -8.00
CA ASN A 278 10.25 0.33 -9.36
C ASN A 278 9.11 1.33 -9.63
N LEU A 279 9.42 2.43 -10.30
CA LEU A 279 8.38 3.37 -10.73
C LEU A 279 7.52 2.71 -11.81
N LEU A 280 6.21 2.85 -11.73
CA LEU A 280 5.27 2.26 -12.70
C LEU A 280 5.49 2.80 -14.11
N ILE A 281 6.01 4.03 -14.26
CA ILE A 281 6.37 4.56 -15.59
C ILE A 281 7.53 3.81 -16.25
N ASN A 282 8.40 3.18 -15.46
CA ASN A 282 9.57 2.42 -15.91
C ASN A 282 9.37 0.89 -15.78
N GLU A 283 8.24 0.45 -15.22
CA GLU A 283 7.95 -0.95 -14.97
C GLU A 283 7.79 -1.73 -16.27
N THR A 284 8.45 -2.88 -16.37
CA THR A 284 8.35 -3.77 -17.55
C THR A 284 7.39 -4.91 -17.28
N LYS A 285 6.88 -5.56 -18.34
CA LYS A 285 6.09 -6.81 -18.19
C LYS A 285 6.86 -7.85 -17.37
N GLN A 286 8.15 -7.98 -17.65
CA GLN A 286 9.01 -8.99 -17.03
C GLN A 286 9.21 -8.72 -15.53
N SER A 287 9.66 -7.51 -15.16
CA SER A 287 9.90 -7.16 -13.75
C SER A 287 8.61 -7.19 -12.91
N LEU A 288 7.49 -6.73 -13.48
CA LEU A 288 6.19 -6.88 -12.83
C LEU A 288 5.78 -8.35 -12.68
N ALA A 289 5.94 -9.16 -13.73
CA ALA A 289 5.66 -10.60 -13.66
C ALA A 289 6.51 -11.30 -12.59
N GLU A 290 7.81 -10.96 -12.49
CA GLU A 290 8.71 -11.48 -11.47
C GLU A 290 8.22 -11.14 -10.05
N THR A 291 7.75 -9.91 -9.84
CA THR A 291 7.19 -9.47 -8.54
C THR A 291 5.87 -10.18 -8.20
N LEU A 292 4.97 -10.35 -9.18
CA LEU A 292 3.68 -11.02 -9.00
C LEU A 292 3.84 -12.53 -8.77
N ARG A 293 4.79 -13.16 -9.47
CA ARG A 293 4.96 -14.62 -9.57
C ARG A 293 4.80 -15.39 -8.24
N PRO A 294 5.52 -15.08 -7.14
CA PRO A 294 5.41 -15.87 -5.92
C PRO A 294 4.04 -15.77 -5.23
N LYS A 295 3.39 -14.59 -5.28
CA LYS A 295 2.14 -14.29 -4.55
C LYS A 295 0.87 -14.37 -5.41
N VAL A 296 1.02 -14.51 -6.72
CA VAL A 296 -0.09 -14.74 -7.67
C VAL A 296 -0.07 -16.18 -8.12
N LEU A 297 0.88 -16.55 -8.99
CA LEU A 297 0.99 -17.91 -9.51
C LEU A 297 1.34 -18.93 -8.42
N GLY A 298 2.31 -18.60 -7.55
CA GLY A 298 2.71 -19.48 -6.45
C GLY A 298 1.58 -19.78 -5.47
N THR A 299 0.79 -18.77 -5.12
CA THR A 299 -0.37 -18.94 -4.24
C THR A 299 -1.48 -19.73 -4.91
N TRP A 300 -1.76 -19.49 -6.20
CA TRP A 300 -2.74 -20.28 -6.95
C TRP A 300 -2.33 -21.77 -7.01
N ILE A 301 -1.05 -22.07 -7.26
CA ILE A 301 -0.53 -23.44 -7.24
C ILE A 301 -0.72 -24.09 -5.86
N LEU A 302 -0.33 -23.38 -4.79
CA LEU A 302 -0.49 -23.87 -3.42
C LEU A 302 -1.96 -24.10 -3.06
N HIS A 303 -2.85 -23.23 -3.54
CA HIS A 303 -4.29 -23.39 -3.40
C HIS A 303 -4.77 -24.67 -4.09
N GLN A 304 -4.38 -24.91 -5.34
CA GLN A 304 -4.75 -26.13 -6.07
C GLN A 304 -4.24 -27.39 -5.35
N LEU A 305 -2.99 -27.38 -4.86
CA LEU A 305 -2.42 -28.50 -4.10
C LEU A 305 -3.19 -28.82 -2.82
N LEU A 306 -3.60 -27.80 -2.06
CA LEU A 306 -4.24 -28.01 -0.77
C LEU A 306 -5.71 -28.46 -0.89
N LYS A 307 -6.38 -28.17 -2.01
CA LYS A 307 -7.77 -28.62 -2.24
C LYS A 307 -7.93 -30.14 -2.12
N GLU A 308 -6.88 -30.89 -2.42
CA GLU A 308 -6.86 -32.36 -2.32
C GLU A 308 -6.87 -32.88 -0.88
N THR A 309 -6.32 -32.12 0.08
CA THR A 309 -6.08 -32.60 1.47
C THR A 309 -6.91 -31.87 2.54
N GLN A 310 -7.57 -30.77 2.19
CA GLN A 310 -8.45 -29.99 3.08
C GLN A 310 -7.72 -29.49 4.36
N GLY A 311 -6.41 -29.25 4.27
CA GLY A 311 -5.61 -28.67 5.35
C GLY A 311 -5.86 -27.16 5.52
N ILE A 312 -5.13 -26.52 6.42
CA ILE A 312 -5.23 -25.08 6.67
C ILE A 312 -4.41 -24.27 5.65
N PHE A 313 -4.88 -23.09 5.25
CA PHE A 313 -4.13 -22.18 4.39
C PHE A 313 -3.87 -20.86 5.10
N ILE A 314 -2.61 -20.50 5.28
CA ILE A 314 -2.22 -19.25 5.95
C ILE A 314 -1.34 -18.46 5.00
N SER A 315 -1.69 -17.22 4.70
CA SER A 315 -0.93 -16.34 3.82
C SER A 315 -0.53 -15.04 4.49
N PHE A 316 0.67 -14.56 4.16
CA PHE A 316 1.22 -13.32 4.66
C PHE A 316 1.16 -12.27 3.55
N SER A 317 0.21 -11.36 3.66
CA SER A 317 0.04 -10.18 2.81
C SER A 317 0.82 -8.98 3.38
N SER A 318 0.59 -7.78 2.86
CA SER A 318 1.16 -6.53 3.32
C SER A 318 0.15 -5.42 3.19
N LEU A 319 0.20 -4.44 4.09
CA LEU A 319 -0.68 -3.28 4.01
C LEU A 319 -0.59 -2.49 2.69
N ALA A 320 0.48 -2.69 1.90
CA ALA A 320 0.63 -2.12 0.57
C ALA A 320 -0.57 -2.43 -0.35
N SER A 321 -1.26 -3.56 -0.17
CA SER A 321 -2.52 -3.86 -0.87
C SER A 321 -3.62 -2.83 -0.58
N PHE A 322 -3.73 -2.37 0.67
CA PHE A 322 -4.77 -1.45 1.13
C PHE A 322 -4.42 0.01 0.84
N PHE A 323 -3.18 0.43 1.10
CA PHE A 323 -2.77 1.84 1.00
C PHE A 323 -2.03 2.18 -0.30
N GLY A 324 -1.55 1.19 -1.04
CA GLY A 324 -0.55 1.38 -2.08
C GLY A 324 0.79 1.85 -1.51
N GLY A 325 1.64 2.34 -2.40
CA GLY A 325 2.89 3.00 -2.05
C GLY A 325 3.64 3.34 -3.32
N ALA A 326 4.26 4.52 -3.37
CA ALA A 326 5.16 4.88 -4.46
C ALA A 326 6.27 3.83 -4.60
N THR A 327 6.64 3.54 -5.84
CA THR A 327 7.61 2.53 -6.29
C THR A 327 7.28 1.08 -5.97
N ILE A 328 6.20 0.78 -5.23
CA ILE A 328 5.87 -0.60 -4.81
C ILE A 328 4.57 -1.10 -5.44
N GLY A 329 4.18 -0.58 -6.60
CA GLY A 329 2.91 -0.92 -7.25
C GLY A 329 2.78 -2.41 -7.59
N GLY A 330 3.85 -3.05 -8.07
CA GLY A 330 3.88 -4.50 -8.30
C GLY A 330 3.72 -5.32 -7.02
N TYR A 331 4.34 -4.87 -5.93
CA TYR A 331 4.21 -5.51 -4.61
C TYR A 331 2.80 -5.35 -4.03
N ALA A 332 2.21 -4.16 -4.13
CA ALA A 332 0.82 -3.90 -3.72
C ALA A 332 -0.17 -4.81 -4.49
N ALA A 333 0.01 -4.93 -5.81
CA ALA A 333 -0.79 -5.80 -6.66
C ALA A 333 -0.68 -7.28 -6.26
N ALA A 334 0.54 -7.76 -6.02
CA ALA A 334 0.80 -9.15 -5.63
C ALA A 334 0.11 -9.51 -4.30
N ASN A 335 0.13 -8.59 -3.33
CA ASN A 335 -0.53 -8.78 -2.04
C ASN A 335 -2.06 -8.68 -2.10
N SER A 336 -2.60 -7.84 -2.99
CA SER A 336 -4.05 -7.78 -3.26
C SER A 336 -4.60 -9.13 -3.74
N PHE A 337 -3.83 -9.89 -4.52
CA PHE A 337 -4.22 -11.25 -4.93
C PHE A 337 -4.39 -12.20 -3.75
N LEU A 338 -3.47 -12.18 -2.78
CA LEU A 338 -3.53 -13.03 -1.59
C LEU A 338 -4.82 -12.81 -0.80
N GLU A 339 -5.16 -11.54 -0.57
CA GLU A 339 -6.34 -11.16 0.20
C GLU A 339 -7.63 -11.62 -0.48
N HIS A 340 -7.74 -11.42 -1.79
CA HIS A 340 -8.95 -11.77 -2.53
C HIS A 340 -9.08 -13.27 -2.82
N LEU A 341 -7.96 -13.99 -2.92
CA LEU A 341 -7.99 -15.46 -2.96
C LEU A 341 -8.42 -16.04 -1.61
N ASN A 342 -8.02 -15.43 -0.49
CA ASN A 342 -8.52 -15.77 0.83
C ASN A 342 -10.04 -15.54 0.93
N ASP A 343 -10.55 -14.42 0.41
CA ASP A 343 -11.98 -14.17 0.32
C ASP A 343 -12.71 -15.21 -0.54
N TYR A 344 -12.14 -15.63 -1.66
CA TYR A 344 -12.67 -16.75 -2.46
C TYR A 344 -12.73 -18.05 -1.63
N GLN A 345 -11.62 -18.45 -1.01
CA GLN A 345 -11.53 -19.67 -0.21
C GLN A 345 -12.57 -19.70 0.92
N LYS A 346 -12.79 -18.55 1.58
CA LYS A 346 -13.81 -18.35 2.62
C LYS A 346 -15.23 -18.43 2.05
N SER A 347 -15.52 -17.69 0.97
CA SER A 347 -16.86 -17.64 0.37
C SER A 347 -17.32 -19.03 -0.11
N GLN A 348 -16.38 -19.86 -0.58
CA GLN A 348 -16.62 -21.22 -1.04
C GLN A 348 -16.50 -22.26 0.09
N ASN A 349 -16.14 -21.85 1.31
CA ASN A 349 -15.91 -22.71 2.47
C ASN A 349 -15.01 -23.92 2.14
N LEU A 350 -13.92 -23.68 1.39
CA LEU A 350 -13.07 -24.77 0.87
C LEU A 350 -12.23 -25.42 1.95
N PHE A 351 -11.66 -24.62 2.85
CA PHE A 351 -10.87 -25.03 4.00
C PHE A 351 -10.60 -23.80 4.88
N PRO A 352 -10.19 -23.96 6.15
CA PRO A 352 -9.83 -22.83 7.00
C PRO A 352 -8.71 -22.01 6.34
N SER A 353 -9.01 -20.75 6.01
CA SER A 353 -8.06 -19.85 5.35
C SER A 353 -7.88 -18.56 6.12
N TYR A 354 -6.63 -18.12 6.21
CA TYR A 354 -6.22 -16.93 6.94
C TYR A 354 -5.29 -16.08 6.07
N CYS A 355 -5.55 -14.77 5.99
CA CYS A 355 -4.68 -13.82 5.31
C CYS A 355 -4.40 -12.62 6.21
N TYR A 356 -3.14 -12.44 6.61
CA TYR A 356 -2.75 -11.31 7.46
C TYR A 356 -1.88 -10.33 6.69
N SER A 357 -2.30 -9.08 6.69
CA SER A 357 -1.63 -7.96 6.02
C SER A 357 -0.79 -7.21 7.05
N TRP A 358 0.53 -7.30 6.89
CA TRP A 358 1.48 -6.78 7.87
C TRP A 358 1.97 -5.38 7.51
N THR A 359 2.26 -4.57 8.54
CA THR A 359 3.13 -3.40 8.43
C THR A 359 4.60 -3.83 8.36
N THR A 360 5.43 -3.48 9.34
CA THR A 360 6.85 -3.83 9.39
C THR A 360 7.14 -4.73 10.58
N TRP A 361 8.09 -5.65 10.40
CA TRP A 361 8.66 -6.44 11.48
C TRP A 361 10.12 -6.02 11.65
N GLN A 362 10.49 -5.63 12.87
CA GLN A 362 11.81 -5.09 13.18
C GLN A 362 12.92 -6.09 12.84
N GLU A 363 13.94 -5.61 12.11
CA GLU A 363 15.20 -6.30 11.84
C GLU A 363 15.07 -7.70 11.20
N THR A 364 13.92 -7.99 10.57
CA THR A 364 13.65 -9.29 9.96
C THR A 364 13.04 -9.16 8.56
N GLY A 365 13.30 -10.16 7.73
CA GLY A 365 12.74 -10.26 6.38
C GLY A 365 13.07 -9.06 5.50
N ILE A 366 12.05 -8.56 4.79
CA ILE A 366 12.14 -7.41 3.86
C ILE A 366 12.44 -6.10 4.60
N SER A 367 12.06 -5.99 5.88
CA SER A 367 12.25 -4.77 6.68
C SER A 367 13.65 -4.64 7.28
N LYS A 368 14.50 -5.68 7.17
CA LYS A 368 15.89 -5.64 7.67
C LYS A 368 16.71 -4.60 6.88
N GLY A 369 17.26 -3.61 7.59
CA GLY A 369 18.01 -2.51 6.98
C GLY A 369 17.14 -1.45 6.29
N TYR A 370 15.81 -1.47 6.48
CA TYR A 370 14.93 -0.43 5.93
C TYR A 370 15.15 0.90 6.66
N GLN A 371 15.77 1.86 5.96
CA GLN A 371 16.24 3.12 6.54
C GLN A 371 15.11 4.16 6.78
N MET A 372 13.88 3.88 6.35
CA MET A 372 12.76 4.84 6.35
C MET A 372 11.72 4.57 7.46
N LYS A 373 12.15 4.07 8.62
CA LYS A 373 11.27 3.74 9.76
C LYS A 373 10.39 4.93 10.19
N TYR A 374 10.96 6.13 10.26
CA TYR A 374 10.22 7.36 10.61
C TYR A 374 9.06 7.64 9.64
N LEU A 375 9.25 7.45 8.33
CA LEU A 375 8.19 7.68 7.34
C LEU A 375 7.02 6.73 7.55
N THR A 376 7.30 5.45 7.82
CA THR A 376 6.25 4.46 8.07
C THR A 376 5.49 4.76 9.38
N GLN A 377 6.18 5.16 10.44
CA GLN A 377 5.55 5.59 11.69
C GLN A 377 4.66 6.83 11.51
N ALA A 378 5.10 7.81 10.73
CA ALA A 378 4.31 9.00 10.40
C ALA A 378 3.05 8.69 9.55
N GLN A 379 2.98 7.52 8.90
CA GLN A 379 1.77 7.02 8.24
C GLN A 379 0.84 6.27 9.19
N GLY A 380 1.24 6.07 10.45
CA GLY A 380 0.52 5.30 11.46
C GLY A 380 0.85 3.81 11.40
N TYR A 381 2.01 3.44 10.85
CA TYR A 381 2.47 2.06 10.79
C TYR A 381 3.37 1.78 11.98
N TYR A 382 2.98 0.80 12.77
CA TYR A 382 3.72 0.34 13.93
C TYR A 382 4.82 -0.62 13.50
N ASP A 383 6.04 -0.38 13.99
CA ASP A 383 7.20 -1.23 13.74
C ASP A 383 7.29 -2.29 14.84
N MET A 384 6.80 -3.49 14.56
CA MET A 384 6.60 -4.55 15.55
C MET A 384 7.88 -5.33 15.81
N THR A 385 8.12 -5.72 17.07
CA THR A 385 9.15 -6.74 17.34
C THR A 385 8.72 -8.09 16.76
N VAL A 386 9.68 -8.99 16.54
CA VAL A 386 9.40 -10.36 16.09
C VAL A 386 8.39 -11.06 17.01
N GLN A 387 8.55 -10.93 18.33
CA GLN A 387 7.64 -11.51 19.30
C GLN A 387 6.23 -10.91 19.19
N GLN A 388 6.09 -9.59 19.07
CA GLN A 388 4.80 -8.94 18.87
C GLN A 388 4.10 -9.38 17.59
N GLY A 389 4.87 -9.56 16.51
CA GLY A 389 4.37 -10.10 15.25
C GLY A 389 3.84 -11.53 15.42
N LEU A 390 4.61 -12.41 16.06
CA LEU A 390 4.21 -13.79 16.33
C LEU A 390 3.01 -13.88 17.26
N ASP A 391 2.97 -13.09 18.33
CA ASP A 391 1.83 -13.04 19.25
C ASP A 391 0.55 -12.56 18.55
N SER A 392 0.67 -11.56 17.67
CA SER A 392 -0.46 -11.07 16.87
C SER A 392 -0.94 -12.11 15.86
N PHE A 393 -0.01 -12.84 15.23
CA PHE A 393 -0.32 -13.97 14.34
C PHE A 393 -1.13 -15.04 15.07
N LEU A 394 -0.65 -15.47 16.23
CA LEU A 394 -1.31 -16.51 17.04
C LEU A 394 -2.64 -16.01 17.59
N ALA A 395 -2.74 -14.75 18.01
CA ALA A 395 -3.99 -14.17 18.50
C ALA A 395 -5.06 -14.13 17.40
N GLY A 396 -4.71 -13.78 16.16
CA GLY A 396 -5.63 -13.83 15.03
C GLY A 396 -6.20 -15.24 14.82
N LEU A 397 -5.32 -16.25 14.80
CA LEU A 397 -5.73 -17.66 14.64
C LEU A 397 -6.60 -18.14 15.80
N TYR A 398 -6.19 -17.83 17.03
CA TYR A 398 -6.90 -18.21 18.26
C TYR A 398 -8.32 -17.62 18.35
N HIS A 399 -8.57 -16.51 17.66
CA HIS A 399 -9.86 -15.84 17.62
C HIS A 399 -10.63 -16.02 16.30
N ASN A 400 -10.23 -16.99 15.47
CA ASN A 400 -10.80 -17.26 14.15
C ASN A 400 -10.95 -16.01 13.27
N GLN A 401 -9.98 -15.09 13.35
CA GLN A 401 -9.97 -13.91 12.51
C GLN A 401 -9.31 -14.28 11.18
N GLU A 402 -10.11 -14.56 10.16
CA GLU A 402 -9.63 -15.07 8.86
C GLU A 402 -8.91 -13.99 8.03
N GLN A 403 -9.05 -12.72 8.39
CA GLN A 403 -8.35 -11.62 7.74
C GLN A 403 -8.13 -10.46 8.69
N LEU A 404 -6.90 -9.98 8.78
CA LEU A 404 -6.50 -8.87 9.67
C LEU A 404 -5.44 -8.00 9.00
N ILE A 405 -5.53 -6.68 9.21
CA ILE A 405 -4.40 -5.78 9.02
C ILE A 405 -3.75 -5.54 10.39
N ILE A 406 -2.48 -5.89 10.52
CA ILE A 406 -1.78 -5.93 11.81
C ILE A 406 -0.68 -4.87 11.82
N GLY A 407 -0.59 -4.15 12.95
CA GLY A 407 0.42 -3.12 13.17
C GLY A 407 -0.02 -1.71 12.77
N LEU A 408 -1.32 -1.40 12.81
CA LEU A 408 -1.82 -0.04 12.59
C LEU A 408 -2.03 0.72 13.90
N GLU A 409 -1.61 1.99 13.91
CA GLU A 409 -1.87 2.90 15.02
C GLU A 409 -3.21 3.62 14.81
N GLY A 410 -4.27 3.12 15.44
CA GLY A 410 -5.63 3.68 15.29
C GLY A 410 -5.79 5.13 15.76
N SER A 411 -4.90 5.64 16.62
CA SER A 411 -4.84 7.06 17.00
C SER A 411 -4.33 7.95 15.88
N ASN A 412 -3.57 7.43 14.92
CA ASN A 412 -3.00 8.23 13.85
C ASN A 412 -4.11 8.77 12.91
N PRO A 413 -4.17 10.09 12.61
CA PRO A 413 -5.21 10.67 11.76
C PRO A 413 -5.31 10.02 10.37
N LYS A 414 -4.19 9.56 9.79
CA LYS A 414 -4.14 8.92 8.46
C LYS A 414 -4.77 7.52 8.45
N ILE A 415 -4.79 6.84 9.60
CA ILE A 415 -5.50 5.57 9.80
C ILE A 415 -6.96 5.85 10.18
N ARG A 416 -7.17 6.78 11.11
CA ARG A 416 -8.51 7.11 11.65
C ARG A 416 -9.52 7.48 10.58
N ARG A 417 -9.09 8.17 9.51
CA ARG A 417 -9.96 8.52 8.37
C ARG A 417 -10.61 7.32 7.68
N PHE A 418 -10.03 6.12 7.80
CA PHE A 418 -10.61 4.88 7.27
C PHE A 418 -11.49 4.16 8.29
N THR A 419 -11.35 4.49 9.58
CA THR A 419 -12.19 3.91 10.65
C THR A 419 -13.47 4.68 10.92
N SER A 420 -13.50 5.95 10.52
CA SER A 420 -14.73 6.72 10.54
C SER A 420 -15.67 6.17 9.48
N ARG A 421 -16.80 5.59 9.92
CA ARG A 421 -18.00 5.48 9.06
C ARG A 421 -18.31 6.91 8.64
N SER A 422 -18.06 7.23 7.37
CA SER A 422 -18.03 8.58 6.85
C SER A 422 -19.17 9.41 7.41
N GLU A 423 -18.87 10.63 7.87
CA GLU A 423 -19.44 11.79 7.19
C GLU A 423 -18.38 12.87 7.09
N GLY A 424 -17.64 12.86 5.98
CA GLY A 424 -17.18 14.12 5.40
C GLY A 424 -18.39 14.87 4.85
N LEU A 425 -19.27 15.37 5.72
CA LEU A 425 -20.33 16.29 5.30
C LEU A 425 -19.63 17.49 4.66
N GLN A 426 -19.81 17.66 3.35
CA GLN A 426 -19.48 18.95 2.74
C GLN A 426 -20.38 19.97 3.42
N LYS A 427 -19.79 20.76 4.33
CA LYS A 427 -20.55 21.79 5.00
C LYS A 427 -20.82 22.93 4.01
N LEU A 428 -22.07 23.08 3.59
CA LEU A 428 -22.48 24.25 2.82
C LEU A 428 -22.55 25.45 3.77
N THR A 429 -21.69 26.44 3.52
CA THR A 429 -21.72 27.74 4.19
C THR A 429 -22.09 28.81 3.16
N ALA A 430 -23.16 29.55 3.42
CA ALA A 430 -23.62 30.62 2.56
C ALA A 430 -23.24 31.98 3.16
N TYR A 431 -22.61 32.84 2.34
CA TYR A 431 -22.25 34.20 2.73
C TYR A 431 -23.27 35.20 2.19
N TYR A 432 -23.64 36.18 3.01
CA TYR A 432 -24.56 37.24 2.59
C TYR A 432 -24.15 38.62 3.12
N THR A 433 -24.49 39.67 2.38
CA THR A 433 -24.45 41.05 2.84
C THR A 433 -25.88 41.56 3.03
N SER A 434 -26.07 42.50 3.96
CA SER A 434 -27.39 43.10 4.19
C SER A 434 -27.24 44.60 4.38
N LYS A 435 -28.09 45.36 3.66
CA LYS A 435 -28.20 46.82 3.76
C LYS A 435 -28.83 47.29 5.09
N HIS A 436 -29.43 46.39 5.86
CA HIS A 436 -30.07 46.71 7.14
C HIS A 436 -29.40 45.98 8.31
N PRO A 437 -28.91 46.71 9.34
CA PRO A 437 -28.10 46.12 10.41
C PRO A 437 -28.83 45.17 11.37
N ALA A 438 -30.16 45.25 11.50
CA ALA A 438 -30.88 44.72 12.67
C ALA A 438 -31.90 43.58 12.42
N LYS A 439 -31.98 42.99 11.21
CA LYS A 439 -32.76 41.76 11.02
C LYS A 439 -31.81 40.58 10.87
N SER A 440 -31.66 39.79 11.93
CA SER A 440 -31.21 38.40 11.81
C SER A 440 -32.14 37.70 10.83
N ILE A 441 -31.63 37.38 9.65
CA ILE A 441 -32.38 36.59 8.68
C ILE A 441 -32.42 35.17 9.24
N ASN A 442 -33.54 34.82 9.88
CA ASN A 442 -33.80 33.46 10.32
C ASN A 442 -34.29 32.63 9.11
N LEU A 443 -33.40 32.42 8.14
CA LEU A 443 -33.65 31.56 6.96
C LEU A 443 -33.73 30.07 7.33
N VAL A 444 -33.39 29.71 8.57
CA VAL A 444 -33.17 28.34 9.02
C VAL A 444 -34.47 27.57 9.32
N ALA A 445 -35.62 28.22 9.51
CA ALA A 445 -36.81 27.50 9.95
C ALA A 445 -37.43 26.57 8.87
N ASN A 446 -37.24 26.84 7.56
CA ASN A 446 -38.02 26.16 6.51
C ASN A 446 -37.22 25.65 5.28
N LEU A 447 -35.89 25.77 5.23
CA LEU A 447 -35.08 25.23 4.13
C LEU A 447 -34.46 23.90 4.54
N LEU A 448 -35.21 22.82 4.38
CA LEU A 448 -34.70 21.45 4.56
C LEU A 448 -33.91 21.08 3.30
N LEU A 449 -32.61 21.41 3.28
CA LEU A 449 -31.71 21.03 2.19
C LEU A 449 -31.47 19.52 2.25
N LYS A 450 -31.42 18.86 1.09
CA LYS A 450 -31.04 17.46 0.98
C LYS A 450 -29.83 17.32 0.06
N ASP A 451 -28.88 16.46 0.42
CA ASP A 451 -27.73 16.17 -0.44
C ASP A 451 -28.11 15.35 -1.69
N ARG A 452 -27.12 15.06 -2.54
CA ARG A 452 -27.33 14.27 -3.78
C ARG A 452 -27.70 12.80 -3.53
N PHE A 453 -27.75 12.37 -2.27
CA PHE A 453 -28.15 11.03 -1.82
C PHE A 453 -29.46 11.07 -1.01
N GLY A 454 -30.06 12.25 -0.80
CA GLY A 454 -31.35 12.44 -0.11
C GLY A 454 -31.26 12.77 1.39
N THR A 455 -30.06 12.96 1.95
CA THR A 455 -29.80 13.20 3.38
C THR A 455 -30.08 14.65 3.78
N PRO A 456 -30.88 14.93 4.83
CA PRO A 456 -31.14 16.31 5.29
C PRO A 456 -29.89 17.01 5.85
N TYR A 457 -29.69 18.29 5.51
CA TYR A 457 -28.52 19.08 5.93
C TYR A 457 -28.86 20.53 6.30
N ASN A 458 -28.13 21.10 7.27
CA ASN A 458 -28.27 22.49 7.72
C ASN A 458 -27.15 23.39 7.17
N CYS A 459 -27.49 24.34 6.29
CA CYS A 459 -26.54 25.32 5.77
C CYS A 459 -26.29 26.46 6.78
N GLU A 460 -25.01 26.72 7.07
CA GLU A 460 -24.59 27.82 7.94
C GLU A 460 -24.62 29.15 7.17
N LEU A 461 -25.30 30.17 7.69
CA LEU A 461 -25.36 31.50 7.06
C LEU A 461 -24.45 32.49 7.76
N ARG A 462 -23.45 33.02 7.05
CA ARG A 462 -22.49 33.99 7.57
C ARG A 462 -22.70 35.37 6.97
N ARG A 463 -22.96 36.36 7.84
CA ARG A 463 -23.11 37.75 7.43
C ARG A 463 -21.74 38.40 7.23
N ARG A 464 -21.60 39.16 6.14
CA ARG A 464 -20.44 40.01 5.84
C ARG A 464 -20.88 41.46 5.63
N GLN A 465 -19.94 42.39 5.84
CA GLN A 465 -20.14 43.79 5.49
C GLN A 465 -20.03 43.99 3.97
N SER A 466 -19.07 43.32 3.34
CA SER A 466 -18.89 43.23 1.89
C SER A 466 -18.41 41.82 1.50
N LEU A 467 -18.76 41.36 0.30
CA LEU A 467 -18.19 40.14 -0.26
C LEU A 467 -16.85 40.48 -0.93
N PRO A 468 -15.80 39.68 -0.72
CA PRO A 468 -14.52 39.89 -1.39
C PRO A 468 -14.70 39.69 -2.90
N LEU A 469 -14.02 40.52 -3.68
CA LEU A 469 -14.04 40.45 -5.14
C LEU A 469 -12.62 40.16 -5.66
N ASN A 470 -12.52 39.39 -6.74
CA ASN A 470 -11.27 39.14 -7.45
C ASN A 470 -10.92 40.32 -8.38
N ASP A 471 -9.77 40.26 -9.05
CA ASP A 471 -9.29 41.30 -9.97
C ASP A 471 -10.23 41.56 -11.17
N LYS A 472 -11.18 40.65 -11.43
CA LYS A 472 -12.21 40.77 -12.46
C LYS A 472 -13.52 41.34 -11.94
N GLY A 473 -13.60 41.69 -10.65
CA GLY A 473 -14.81 42.23 -10.00
C GLY A 473 -15.87 41.18 -9.65
N GLU A 474 -15.54 39.89 -9.74
CA GLU A 474 -16.43 38.78 -9.36
C GLU A 474 -16.17 38.34 -7.93
N ILE A 475 -17.12 37.65 -7.27
CA ILE A 475 -16.93 37.17 -5.90
C ILE A 475 -15.72 36.23 -5.82
N ASP A 476 -14.77 36.57 -4.95
CA ASP A 476 -13.59 35.77 -4.69
C ASP A 476 -13.94 34.58 -3.79
N ARG A 477 -14.29 33.46 -4.44
CA ARG A 477 -14.67 32.21 -3.77
C ARG A 477 -13.50 31.54 -3.09
N GLU A 478 -12.29 31.65 -3.64
CA GLU A 478 -11.10 31.04 -3.05
C GLU A 478 -10.72 31.70 -1.73
N LEU A 479 -10.81 33.03 -1.65
CA LEU A 479 -10.58 33.75 -0.40
C LEU A 479 -11.59 33.35 0.68
N LEU A 480 -12.86 33.21 0.33
CA LEU A 480 -13.91 32.75 1.24
C LEU A 480 -13.68 31.30 1.73
N LEU A 481 -13.26 30.39 0.83
CA LEU A 481 -12.89 29.00 1.16
C LEU A 481 -11.67 28.92 2.08
N ASN A 482 -10.63 29.71 1.79
CA ASN A 482 -9.40 29.76 2.57
C ASN A 482 -9.63 30.29 4.00
N GLU A 483 -10.56 31.24 4.17
CA GLU A 483 -10.93 31.74 5.49
C GLU A 483 -11.67 30.70 6.35
N LEU A 484 -12.50 29.85 5.74
CA LEU A 484 -13.16 28.74 6.45
C LEU A 484 -12.14 27.73 6.98
N GLN A 485 -11.17 27.37 6.14
CA GLN A 485 -10.13 26.40 6.49
C GLN A 485 -9.16 26.92 7.57
N ARG A 486 -8.95 28.25 7.63
CA ARG A 486 -8.07 28.90 8.61
C ARG A 486 -8.57 28.90 10.05
N GLN A 487 -9.87 28.71 10.28
CA GLN A 487 -10.44 28.70 11.65
C GLN A 487 -10.43 27.31 12.32
N GLU A 488 -10.30 26.23 11.56
CA GLU A 488 -10.39 24.85 12.09
C GLU A 488 -9.03 24.16 12.34
N ASN A 489 -7.89 24.74 11.93
CA ASN A 489 -6.56 24.13 12.12
C ASN A 489 -5.56 25.06 12.86
N ARG A 490 -4.70 24.41 13.66
CA ARG A 490 -3.75 24.91 14.68
C ARG A 490 -2.92 26.17 14.31
N GLU A 491 -2.46 26.87 15.35
CA GLU A 491 -1.69 28.13 15.30
C GLU A 491 -0.57 28.13 14.25
N TRP A 492 -0.78 28.88 13.18
CA TRP A 492 0.22 29.14 12.15
C TRP A 492 1.27 30.13 12.67
N ILE A 493 2.54 29.69 12.70
CA ILE A 493 3.69 30.52 13.06
C ILE A 493 4.45 30.87 11.77
N ALA A 494 4.57 32.16 11.47
CA ALA A 494 5.27 32.70 10.30
C ALA A 494 6.80 32.53 10.39
N PRO A 495 7.52 32.48 9.25
CA PRO A 495 8.98 32.58 9.22
C PRO A 495 9.52 33.79 9.98
N ARG A 496 10.51 33.57 10.84
CA ARG A 496 11.07 34.56 11.77
C ARG A 496 12.30 35.27 11.20
N ASN A 497 13.01 34.64 10.28
CA ASN A 497 14.23 35.17 9.67
C ASN A 497 14.26 34.95 8.14
N GLU A 498 15.29 35.48 7.47
CA GLU A 498 15.43 35.39 6.01
C GLU A 498 15.64 33.95 5.51
N ALA A 499 16.38 33.13 6.27
CA ALA A 499 16.62 31.73 5.94
C ALA A 499 15.33 30.90 5.98
N GLU A 500 14.52 31.06 7.03
CA GLU A 500 13.21 30.42 7.17
C GLU A 500 12.24 30.88 6.06
N ASN A 501 12.30 32.14 5.63
CA ASN A 501 11.48 32.65 4.53
C ASN A 501 11.83 31.99 3.19
N LYS A 502 13.13 31.91 2.85
CA LYS A 502 13.60 31.24 1.63
C LYS A 502 13.25 29.76 1.65
N MET A 503 13.42 29.09 2.79
CA MET A 503 13.07 27.68 2.94
C MET A 503 11.56 27.43 2.83
N ALA A 504 10.73 28.29 3.44
CA ALA A 504 9.28 28.22 3.31
C ALA A 504 8.85 28.35 1.84
N GLN A 505 9.45 29.26 1.07
CA GLN A 505 9.15 29.42 -0.37
C GLN A 505 9.52 28.17 -1.18
N ILE A 506 10.68 27.55 -0.89
CA ILE A 506 11.08 26.29 -1.55
C ILE A 506 10.04 25.21 -1.26
N TRP A 507 9.65 25.05 -0.01
CA TRP A 507 8.67 24.02 0.38
C TRP A 507 7.28 24.30 -0.19
N GLN A 508 6.83 25.56 -0.20
CA GLN A 508 5.58 25.97 -0.83
C GLN A 508 5.55 25.58 -2.31
N ASN A 509 6.65 25.84 -3.03
CA ASN A 509 6.79 25.52 -4.45
C ASN A 509 6.89 24.02 -4.73
N VAL A 510 7.48 23.22 -3.83
CA VAL A 510 7.63 21.77 -4.02
C VAL A 510 6.38 21.01 -3.58
N LEU A 511 5.76 21.41 -2.47
CA LEU A 511 4.56 20.79 -1.92
C LEU A 511 3.26 21.36 -2.52
N ASN A 512 3.36 22.41 -3.34
CA ASN A 512 2.24 23.16 -3.90
C ASN A 512 1.25 23.68 -2.83
N LEU A 513 1.81 24.32 -1.79
CA LEU A 513 1.06 24.87 -0.67
C LEU A 513 1.19 26.40 -0.62
N SER A 514 0.09 27.11 -0.34
CA SER A 514 0.07 28.58 -0.30
C SER A 514 0.66 29.18 0.99
N LYS A 515 0.62 28.43 2.10
CA LYS A 515 1.20 28.82 3.39
C LYS A 515 1.75 27.59 4.11
N ILE A 516 2.91 27.76 4.74
CA ILE A 516 3.59 26.75 5.56
C ILE A 516 4.03 27.44 6.85
N SER A 517 3.88 26.79 7.99
CA SER A 517 4.41 27.23 9.28
C SER A 517 5.83 26.70 9.50
N ILE A 518 6.64 27.43 10.25
CA ILE A 518 8.03 27.02 10.51
C ILE A 518 8.19 25.69 11.23
N ASN A 519 7.16 25.27 11.99
CA ASN A 519 7.13 24.02 12.75
C ASN A 519 6.37 22.91 12.01
N ASP A 520 5.85 23.19 10.81
CA ASP A 520 5.20 22.15 10.03
C ASP A 520 6.26 21.13 9.58
N ASN A 521 5.92 19.86 9.73
CA ASN A 521 6.78 18.77 9.33
C ASN A 521 6.63 18.50 7.82
N PHE A 522 7.75 18.51 7.09
CA PHE A 522 7.79 18.30 5.64
C PHE A 522 7.00 17.07 5.19
N PHE A 523 7.13 15.97 5.93
CA PHE A 523 6.54 14.68 5.59
C PHE A 523 5.08 14.57 6.03
N GLU A 524 4.68 15.32 7.06
CA GLU A 524 3.26 15.44 7.44
C GLU A 524 2.48 16.27 6.41
N LEU A 525 3.13 17.24 5.77
CA LEU A 525 2.57 18.04 4.68
C LEU A 525 2.46 17.30 3.34
N GLY A 526 2.79 16.00 3.29
CA GLY A 526 2.72 15.18 2.08
C GLY A 526 4.05 15.06 1.33
N GLY A 527 5.16 15.53 1.91
CA GLY A 527 6.50 15.28 1.40
C GLY A 527 6.84 13.78 1.39
N HIS A 528 7.47 13.32 0.30
CA HIS A 528 8.01 11.97 0.14
C HIS A 528 9.41 12.04 -0.48
N SER A 529 10.09 10.90 -0.64
CA SER A 529 11.51 10.83 -1.03
C SER A 529 11.85 11.61 -2.30
N LEU A 530 10.97 11.61 -3.31
CA LEU A 530 11.15 12.39 -4.54
C LEU A 530 11.06 13.90 -4.29
N LEU A 531 10.06 14.37 -3.56
CA LEU A 531 9.91 15.79 -3.20
C LEU A 531 11.05 16.24 -2.28
N ALA A 532 11.49 15.37 -1.38
CA ALA A 532 12.65 15.59 -0.53
C ALA A 532 13.93 15.79 -1.37
N SER A 533 14.18 14.93 -2.37
CA SER A 533 15.30 15.11 -3.30
C SER A 533 15.21 16.44 -4.08
N GLN A 534 14.01 16.85 -4.49
CA GLN A 534 13.81 18.15 -5.15
C GLN A 534 14.08 19.33 -4.21
N VAL A 535 13.62 19.27 -2.96
CA VAL A 535 13.93 20.27 -1.93
C VAL A 535 15.43 20.33 -1.70
N ILE A 536 16.11 19.20 -1.53
CA ILE A 536 17.55 19.13 -1.29
C ILE A 536 18.34 19.71 -2.47
N SER A 537 17.94 19.42 -3.70
CA SER A 537 18.55 20.00 -4.90
C SER A 537 18.41 21.53 -4.90
N ARG A 538 17.22 22.06 -4.60
CA ARG A 538 16.99 23.52 -4.56
C ARG A 538 17.68 24.20 -3.38
N LEU A 539 17.80 23.52 -2.24
CA LEU A 539 18.52 24.02 -1.07
C LEU A 539 20.02 24.13 -1.34
N ARG A 540 20.59 23.19 -2.10
CA ARG A 540 21.99 23.24 -2.55
C ARG A 540 22.27 24.51 -3.34
N ASP A 541 21.39 24.84 -4.27
CA ASP A 541 21.54 26.03 -5.14
C ASP A 541 21.43 27.34 -4.35
N ILE A 542 20.50 27.41 -3.38
CA ILE A 542 20.16 28.66 -2.67
C ILE A 542 21.06 28.91 -1.45
N PHE A 543 21.42 27.85 -0.71
CA PHE A 543 22.18 27.96 0.54
C PHE A 543 23.63 27.47 0.42
N SER A 544 24.04 26.96 -0.75
CA SER A 544 25.40 26.44 -1.00
C SER A 544 25.87 25.37 -0.01
N VAL A 545 24.93 24.61 0.54
CA VAL A 545 25.17 23.50 1.48
C VAL A 545 24.81 22.17 0.83
N GLU A 546 25.65 21.15 1.07
CA GLU A 546 25.33 19.77 0.71
C GLU A 546 24.55 19.13 1.86
N LEU A 547 23.24 19.08 1.70
CA LEU A 547 22.36 18.34 2.60
C LEU A 547 22.10 16.95 2.02
N SER A 548 22.17 15.94 2.88
CA SER A 548 21.71 14.59 2.52
C SER A 548 20.21 14.47 2.77
N LEU A 549 19.60 13.42 2.22
CA LEU A 549 18.22 13.06 2.57
C LEU A 549 18.08 12.79 4.08
N GLN A 550 19.12 12.24 4.68
CA GLN A 550 19.19 11.99 6.12
C GLN A 550 19.06 13.29 6.93
N SER A 551 19.70 14.39 6.52
CA SER A 551 19.57 15.68 7.21
C SER A 551 18.14 16.23 7.23
N LEU A 552 17.40 16.06 6.13
CA LEU A 552 15.99 16.47 6.07
C LEU A 552 15.10 15.55 6.92
N LEU A 553 15.48 14.29 7.10
CA LEU A 553 14.77 13.34 7.96
C LEU A 553 15.00 13.59 9.45
N GLU A 554 16.23 13.93 9.85
CA GLU A 554 16.59 14.27 11.23
C GLU A 554 16.03 15.62 11.67
N TYR A 555 15.91 16.57 10.73
CA TYR A 555 15.44 17.93 10.99
C TYR A 555 14.26 18.30 10.07
N PRO A 556 13.08 17.67 10.24
CA PRO A 556 12.01 17.68 9.25
C PRO A 556 11.11 18.93 9.26
N THR A 557 11.48 19.99 9.99
CA THR A 557 10.75 21.27 10.01
C THR A 557 11.62 22.38 9.45
N ILE A 558 11.00 23.46 8.97
CA ILE A 558 11.74 24.63 8.47
C ILE A 558 12.65 25.17 9.57
N ALA A 559 12.13 25.36 10.79
CA ALA A 559 12.88 25.88 11.92
C ALA A 559 14.12 25.01 12.26
N SER A 560 13.95 23.69 12.33
CA SER A 560 15.05 22.76 12.64
C SER A 560 16.08 22.70 11.52
N LEU A 561 15.64 22.70 10.27
CA LEU A 561 16.53 22.55 9.12
C LEU A 561 17.35 23.82 8.87
N THR A 562 16.74 25.00 9.00
CA THR A 562 17.48 26.28 8.88
C THR A 562 18.52 26.42 9.97
N GLN A 563 18.22 25.99 11.20
CA GLN A 563 19.17 26.02 12.31
C GLN A 563 20.39 25.14 12.02
N THR A 564 20.19 23.93 11.48
CA THR A 564 21.28 23.04 11.09
C THR A 564 22.14 23.63 9.96
N ILE A 565 21.51 24.27 8.97
CA ILE A 565 22.23 24.96 7.88
C ILE A 565 23.10 26.11 8.41
N GLU A 566 22.58 26.90 9.35
CA GLU A 566 23.34 27.98 9.99
C GLU A 566 24.56 27.44 10.74
N VAL A 567 24.42 26.33 11.48
CA VAL A 567 25.54 25.66 12.17
C VAL A 567 26.59 25.18 11.17
N LEU A 568 26.18 24.52 10.08
CA LEU A 568 27.10 24.02 9.04
C LEU A 568 27.85 25.17 8.34
N ASN A 569 27.20 26.31 8.13
CA ASN A 569 27.83 27.50 7.55
C ASN A 569 28.80 28.19 8.51
N VAL A 570 28.51 28.21 9.82
CA VAL A 570 29.45 28.73 10.84
C VAL A 570 30.69 27.85 10.94
N VAL A 571 30.54 26.52 10.89
CA VAL A 571 31.66 25.57 10.91
C VAL A 571 32.54 25.71 9.66
N ARG A 572 31.94 25.91 8.49
CA ARG A 572 32.67 26.13 7.23
C ARG A 572 33.42 27.47 7.18
N ASN A 573 32.85 28.53 7.77
CA ASN A 573 33.47 29.86 7.79
C ASN A 573 34.53 30.02 8.90
N ASN A 574 34.54 29.15 9.91
CA ASN A 574 35.52 29.17 11.03
C ASN A 574 36.65 28.14 10.89
N GLN A 575 36.85 27.49 9.73
CA GLN A 575 38.06 26.70 9.50
C GLN A 575 39.27 27.61 9.23
N ILE A 576 39.90 27.98 10.35
CA ILE A 576 41.30 28.34 10.48
C ILE A 576 42.16 27.26 9.81
N SER A 577 43.13 27.71 9.00
CA SER A 577 44.14 26.86 8.37
C SER A 577 44.80 25.93 9.37
N ILE A 578 44.63 24.62 9.20
CA ILE A 578 45.56 23.62 9.69
C ILE A 578 45.91 22.74 8.50
N THR A 579 47.20 22.77 8.22
CA THR A 579 47.94 22.21 7.08
C THR A 579 47.65 20.73 6.88
N GLU A 580 47.55 20.34 5.61
CA GLU A 580 47.67 18.97 5.15
C GLU A 580 49.01 18.37 5.60
N THR A 581 48.95 17.26 6.33
CA THR A 581 49.94 16.18 6.22
C THR A 581 49.22 14.84 6.28
N GLN A 582 49.37 14.10 5.20
CA GLN A 582 49.13 12.66 5.11
C GLN A 582 49.97 11.89 6.14
N GLU A 583 49.50 10.68 6.43
CA GLU A 583 50.12 9.57 7.16
C GLU A 583 49.59 9.36 8.58
N ASP A 584 49.10 8.13 8.79
CA ASP A 584 48.99 7.34 10.02
C ASP A 584 47.58 6.93 10.53
N TYR A 585 47.36 5.59 10.47
CA TYR A 585 46.46 4.74 11.30
C TYR A 585 44.93 4.92 11.14
N GLU A 586 44.07 3.93 11.39
CA GLU A 586 44.04 2.47 11.40
C GLU A 586 42.54 2.14 11.51
N GLN A 587 42.16 0.91 11.14
CA GLN A 587 40.93 0.19 11.54
C GLN A 587 39.82 0.93 12.31
N GLY A 588 38.61 0.89 11.78
CA GLY A 588 37.41 1.19 12.56
C GLY A 588 36.14 0.94 11.76
N GLU A 589 35.45 -0.14 12.13
CA GLU A 589 34.11 -0.52 11.71
C GLU A 589 33.12 0.66 11.75
N LEU A 590 32.28 0.78 10.72
CA LEU A 590 30.82 0.62 10.78
C LEU A 590 30.18 0.78 9.40
#